data_AF-A0A7S1HUR2-F1
#
_entry.id   AF-A0A7S1HUR2-F1
#
_cell.length_a   1.000
_cell.length_b   1.000
_cell.length_c   1.000
_cell.angle_alpha   90.00
_cell.angle_beta   90.00
_cell.angle_gamma   90.00
#
_symmetry.space_group_name_H-M   'P 1'
#
loop_
_entity.id
_entity.type
_entity.pdbx_description
1 polymer ?
#
loop_
_entity_poly.entity_id
_entity_poly.type
_entity_poly.pdbx_seq_one_letter_code
_entity_poly.pdbx_strand_id
1 'polypeptide(L)'
;ITCPGGPGDPCSGHGACSELTGLCKCQNTTAGAWAGAACSMCAEGWTGPTCSFECPRNTSGAVCGGHGQCMYGAEKGTCTCSADRCGLTCEIVDEGDNCFCTSLVNYGEQCTLECPNPTYDRGLLVPCSGHGVCNNRKEAWSGQCTCDAGYVGPGCAEVCPGLLLGSGTAQVCTGHGSCYPNPNPTLAMETLAACACDPGYW
;
A
#
# COMPACT_ATOMS: atom_id res chain seq x y z
N ILE A 1 -6.52 -43.90 -22.85
CA ILE A 1 -5.56 -42.91 -22.29
C ILE A 1 -6.37 -41.99 -21.38
N THR A 2 -5.84 -41.63 -20.22
CA THR A 2 -6.58 -40.81 -19.23
C THR A 2 -5.83 -39.52 -18.96
N CYS A 3 -6.55 -38.40 -19.09
CA CYS A 3 -6.02 -37.08 -18.83
C CYS A 3 -5.96 -36.81 -17.32
N PRO A 4 -4.99 -35.99 -16.86
CA PRO A 4 -5.04 -35.40 -15.52
C PRO A 4 -6.38 -34.69 -15.28
N GLY A 5 -6.91 -34.77 -14.04
CA GLY A 5 -8.27 -34.28 -13.72
C GLY A 5 -9.40 -35.29 -14.04
N GLY A 6 -9.10 -36.35 -14.79
CA GLY A 6 -10.04 -37.42 -15.08
C GLY A 6 -11.06 -37.07 -16.17
N PRO A 7 -12.08 -37.93 -16.37
CA PRO A 7 -13.06 -37.77 -17.45
C PRO A 7 -14.09 -36.66 -17.20
N GLY A 8 -14.26 -36.20 -15.96
CA GLY A 8 -15.17 -35.10 -15.62
C GLY A 8 -14.57 -33.74 -15.99
N ASP A 9 -13.36 -33.47 -15.51
CA ASP A 9 -12.64 -32.21 -15.71
C ASP A 9 -11.24 -32.47 -16.30
N PRO A 10 -11.13 -32.93 -17.55
CA PRO A 10 -9.83 -33.17 -18.16
C PRO A 10 -9.01 -31.88 -18.17
N CYS A 11 -7.74 -31.99 -17.77
CA CYS A 11 -6.83 -30.85 -17.60
C CYS A 11 -7.38 -29.79 -16.64
N SER A 12 -8.07 -30.25 -15.59
CA SER A 12 -8.71 -29.40 -14.57
C SER A 12 -9.67 -28.36 -15.15
N GLY A 13 -10.19 -28.57 -16.37
CA GLY A 13 -11.06 -27.62 -17.07
C GLY A 13 -10.32 -26.41 -17.69
N HIS A 14 -8.99 -26.37 -17.60
CA HIS A 14 -8.16 -25.23 -18.02
C HIS A 14 -7.20 -25.58 -19.17
N GLY A 15 -7.53 -26.61 -19.95
CA GLY A 15 -6.69 -27.08 -21.04
C GLY A 15 -7.41 -28.02 -22.00
N ALA A 16 -6.78 -28.28 -23.14
CA ALA A 16 -7.20 -29.31 -24.07
C ALA A 16 -6.36 -30.57 -23.85
N CYS A 17 -7.01 -31.72 -23.69
CA CYS A 17 -6.29 -32.99 -23.55
C CYS A 17 -6.01 -33.63 -24.92
N SER A 18 -4.81 -34.18 -25.07
CA SER A 18 -4.44 -35.02 -26.21
C SER A 18 -4.82 -36.48 -25.94
N GLU A 19 -5.80 -37.00 -26.69
CA GLU A 19 -6.24 -38.40 -26.60
C GLU A 19 -5.16 -39.43 -27.00
N LEU A 20 -4.13 -38.99 -27.74
CA LEU A 20 -3.02 -39.85 -28.18
C LEU A 20 -1.92 -39.99 -27.12
N THR A 21 -1.71 -38.95 -26.30
CA THR A 21 -0.56 -38.89 -25.37
C THR A 21 -0.97 -38.76 -23.91
N GLY A 22 -2.22 -38.37 -23.62
CA GLY A 22 -2.70 -38.07 -22.27
C GLY A 22 -2.21 -36.74 -21.70
N LEU A 23 -1.50 -35.95 -22.51
CA LEU A 23 -0.93 -34.67 -22.10
C LEU A 23 -1.94 -33.54 -22.26
N CYS A 24 -1.88 -32.60 -21.32
CA CYS A 24 -2.68 -31.39 -21.32
C CYS A 24 -1.95 -30.23 -22.00
N LYS A 25 -2.64 -29.56 -22.92
CA LYS A 25 -2.24 -28.25 -23.44
C LYS A 25 -3.02 -27.18 -22.69
N CYS A 26 -2.35 -26.53 -21.75
CA CYS A 26 -2.98 -25.52 -20.89
C CYS A 26 -3.36 -24.25 -21.65
N GLN A 27 -4.44 -23.62 -21.20
CA GLN A 27 -4.92 -22.34 -21.71
C GLN A 27 -4.00 -21.21 -21.24
N ASN A 28 -3.72 -20.29 -22.16
CA ASN A 28 -3.04 -19.03 -21.89
C ASN A 28 -3.77 -17.92 -22.66
N THR A 29 -4.80 -17.36 -22.01
CA THR A 29 -5.71 -16.38 -22.61
C THR A 29 -6.03 -15.28 -21.60
N THR A 30 -6.82 -14.28 -21.99
CA THR A 30 -7.32 -13.25 -21.07
C THR A 30 -8.19 -13.81 -19.93
N ALA A 31 -8.76 -15.01 -20.08
CA ALA A 31 -9.50 -15.69 -19.00
C ALA A 31 -8.59 -16.28 -17.91
N GLY A 32 -7.28 -16.37 -18.15
CA GLY A 32 -6.30 -16.93 -17.23
C GLY A 32 -5.15 -17.65 -17.94
N ALA A 33 -3.98 -17.64 -17.31
CA ALA A 33 -2.79 -18.33 -17.77
C ALA A 33 -2.46 -19.52 -16.86
N TRP A 34 -2.72 -20.72 -17.36
CA TRP A 34 -2.60 -21.97 -16.61
C TRP A 34 -1.37 -22.78 -17.04
N ALA A 35 -0.82 -23.54 -16.11
CA ALA A 35 0.38 -24.35 -16.29
C ALA A 35 0.37 -25.59 -15.40
N GLY A 36 1.43 -26.40 -15.54
CA GLY A 36 1.56 -27.70 -14.90
C GLY A 36 0.97 -28.82 -15.75
N ALA A 37 1.31 -30.07 -15.40
CA ALA A 37 0.89 -31.24 -16.16
C ALA A 37 -0.64 -31.40 -16.24
N ALA A 38 -1.36 -30.91 -15.24
CA ALA A 38 -2.82 -30.95 -15.16
C ALA A 38 -3.51 -29.60 -15.45
N CYS A 39 -2.77 -28.53 -15.76
CA CYS A 39 -3.30 -27.17 -15.87
C CYS A 39 -3.99 -26.66 -14.59
N SER A 40 -3.53 -27.14 -13.42
CA SER A 40 -4.08 -26.79 -12.11
C SER A 40 -3.25 -25.75 -11.36
N MET A 41 -2.22 -25.19 -12.00
CA MET A 41 -1.33 -24.18 -11.42
C MET A 41 -1.32 -22.96 -12.34
N CYS A 42 -0.95 -21.80 -11.81
CA CYS A 42 -0.76 -20.62 -12.64
C CYS A 42 0.56 -20.70 -13.42
N ALA A 43 0.54 -20.16 -14.64
CA ALA A 43 1.75 -19.96 -15.42
C ALA A 43 2.68 -18.94 -14.74
N GLU A 44 3.96 -18.95 -15.11
CA GLU A 44 4.96 -18.06 -14.52
C GLU A 44 4.59 -16.58 -14.69
N GLY A 45 4.55 -15.86 -13.57
CA GLY A 45 4.14 -14.45 -13.51
C GLY A 45 2.64 -14.22 -13.50
N TRP A 46 1.85 -15.27 -13.26
CA TRP A 46 0.41 -15.18 -13.05
C TRP A 46 0.04 -15.75 -11.69
N THR A 47 -0.97 -15.16 -11.06
CA THR A 47 -1.45 -15.56 -9.73
C THR A 47 -2.95 -15.36 -9.60
N GLY A 48 -3.49 -15.74 -8.45
CA GLY A 48 -4.91 -15.66 -8.13
C GLY A 48 -5.69 -16.94 -8.44
N PRO A 49 -6.94 -17.03 -7.99
CA PRO A 49 -7.77 -18.23 -8.11
C PRO A 49 -8.09 -18.61 -9.56
N THR A 50 -8.03 -17.65 -10.47
CA THR A 50 -8.28 -17.81 -11.91
C THR A 50 -7.02 -17.65 -12.75
N CYS A 51 -5.85 -17.49 -12.12
CA CYS A 51 -4.57 -17.24 -12.79
C CYS A 51 -4.63 -16.06 -13.79
N SER A 52 -5.44 -15.04 -13.49
CA SER A 52 -5.69 -13.88 -14.34
C SER A 52 -5.04 -12.60 -13.81
N PHE A 53 -4.36 -12.66 -12.67
CA PHE A 53 -3.65 -11.52 -12.11
C PHE A 53 -2.17 -11.60 -12.47
N GLU A 54 -1.72 -10.64 -13.27
CA GLU A 54 -0.31 -10.53 -13.65
C GLU A 54 0.53 -10.00 -12.49
N CYS A 55 1.67 -10.62 -12.28
CA CYS A 55 2.67 -10.21 -11.29
C CYS A 55 3.53 -9.05 -11.82
N PRO A 56 3.96 -8.12 -10.96
CA PRO A 56 4.93 -7.10 -11.35
C PRO A 56 6.21 -7.72 -11.92
N ARG A 57 6.70 -7.16 -13.02
CA ARG A 57 7.96 -7.54 -13.67
C ARG A 57 8.86 -6.32 -13.77
N ASN A 58 10.17 -6.56 -13.70
CA ASN A 58 11.13 -5.52 -14.00
C ASN A 58 11.30 -5.29 -15.51
N THR A 59 12.17 -4.35 -15.87
CA THR A 59 12.48 -4.01 -17.27
C THR A 59 13.06 -5.17 -18.08
N SER A 60 13.61 -6.18 -17.41
CA SER A 60 14.12 -7.42 -18.03
C SER A 60 13.08 -8.53 -18.14
N GLY A 61 11.85 -8.29 -17.66
CA GLY A 61 10.75 -9.26 -17.67
C GLY A 61 10.74 -10.25 -16.50
N ALA A 62 11.69 -10.13 -15.55
CA ALA A 62 11.77 -10.99 -14.38
C ALA A 62 10.65 -10.67 -13.38
N VAL A 63 9.89 -11.69 -12.99
CA VAL A 63 8.80 -11.59 -12.01
C VAL A 63 9.38 -11.22 -10.65
N CYS A 64 8.87 -10.14 -10.04
CA CYS A 64 9.38 -9.61 -8.77
C CYS A 64 10.90 -9.40 -8.78
N GLY A 65 11.47 -9.06 -9.95
CA GLY A 65 12.91 -8.86 -10.12
C GLY A 65 13.76 -10.11 -9.86
N GLY A 66 13.15 -11.28 -9.68
CA GLY A 66 13.82 -12.48 -9.18
C GLY A 66 14.15 -12.47 -7.68
N HIS A 67 13.67 -11.47 -6.94
CA HIS A 67 14.01 -11.24 -5.53
C HIS A 67 12.81 -11.29 -4.59
N GLY A 68 11.69 -11.86 -5.04
CA GLY A 68 10.48 -11.98 -4.24
C GLY A 68 9.54 -13.08 -4.74
N GLN A 69 8.50 -13.34 -3.96
CA GLN A 69 7.43 -14.25 -4.30
C GLN A 69 6.23 -13.46 -4.84
N CYS A 70 5.62 -13.94 -5.91
CA CYS A 70 4.38 -13.34 -6.38
C CYS A 70 3.17 -13.93 -5.66
N MET A 71 2.40 -13.06 -5.02
CA MET A 71 1.15 -13.37 -4.34
C MET A 71 0.01 -12.61 -5.02
N TYR A 72 -1.23 -13.08 -4.89
CA TYR A 72 -2.38 -12.32 -5.35
C TYR A 72 -2.89 -11.41 -4.24
N GLY A 73 -3.12 -10.14 -4.56
CA GLY A 73 -3.83 -9.18 -3.72
C GLY A 73 -5.33 -9.17 -4.05
N ALA A 74 -6.01 -8.10 -3.63
CA ALA A 74 -7.45 -7.94 -3.86
C ALA A 74 -7.82 -7.89 -5.35
N GLU A 75 -7.00 -7.23 -6.19
CA GLU A 75 -7.33 -6.96 -7.59
C GLU A 75 -6.17 -7.20 -8.58
N LYS A 76 -4.96 -7.49 -8.08
CA LYS A 76 -3.74 -7.64 -8.91
C LYS A 76 -2.72 -8.56 -8.25
N GLY A 77 -1.73 -9.00 -9.03
CA GLY A 77 -0.54 -9.65 -8.49
C GLY A 77 0.32 -8.63 -7.75
N THR A 78 0.89 -9.03 -6.62
CA THR A 78 1.79 -8.20 -5.80
C THR A 78 3.00 -9.01 -5.39
N CYS A 79 4.15 -8.36 -5.32
CA CYS A 79 5.39 -9.02 -4.90
C CYS A 79 5.57 -8.92 -3.39
N THR A 80 5.86 -10.05 -2.74
CA THR A 80 6.41 -10.08 -1.39
C THR A 80 7.91 -10.23 -1.52
N CYS A 81 8.64 -9.17 -1.19
CA CYS A 81 10.08 -9.10 -1.40
C CYS A 81 10.85 -9.87 -0.34
N SER A 82 12.07 -10.29 -0.68
CA SER A 82 13.05 -10.79 0.29
C SER A 82 13.40 -9.70 1.32
N ALA A 83 13.89 -10.11 2.49
CA ALA A 83 14.10 -9.21 3.63
C ALA A 83 15.00 -7.99 3.33
N ASP A 84 15.94 -8.12 2.40
CA ASP A 84 16.90 -7.09 1.95
C ASP A 84 16.41 -6.27 0.75
N ARG A 85 15.14 -6.43 0.35
CA ARG A 85 14.57 -5.80 -0.85
C ARG A 85 13.24 -5.12 -0.58
N CYS A 86 12.85 -4.22 -1.49
CA CYS A 86 11.54 -3.56 -1.47
C CYS A 86 11.18 -2.96 -2.85
N GLY A 87 10.00 -2.35 -2.91
CA GLY A 87 9.44 -1.75 -4.12
C GLY A 87 8.56 -2.73 -4.90
N LEU A 88 7.89 -2.20 -5.92
CA LEU A 88 6.89 -2.93 -6.71
C LEU A 88 7.45 -4.22 -7.33
N THR A 89 8.72 -4.19 -7.74
CA THR A 89 9.43 -5.29 -8.42
C THR A 89 10.57 -5.87 -7.59
N CYS A 90 10.68 -5.54 -6.30
CA CYS A 90 11.76 -5.99 -5.40
C CYS A 90 13.19 -5.69 -5.88
N GLU A 91 13.37 -4.61 -6.65
CA GLU A 91 14.68 -4.24 -7.20
C GLU A 91 15.51 -3.35 -6.27
N ILE A 92 14.85 -2.62 -5.36
CA ILE A 92 15.51 -1.70 -4.44
C ILE A 92 16.17 -2.53 -3.32
N VAL A 93 17.49 -2.36 -3.13
CA VAL A 93 18.25 -2.95 -2.03
C VAL A 93 18.12 -2.08 -0.78
N ASP A 94 17.83 -2.72 0.35
CA ASP A 94 17.66 -2.06 1.63
C ASP A 94 19.01 -1.88 2.37
N GLU A 95 19.75 -0.84 1.99
CA GLU A 95 21.03 -0.46 2.63
C GLU A 95 20.84 0.69 3.65
N GLY A 96 19.98 0.47 4.66
CA GLY A 96 19.75 1.44 5.74
C GLY A 96 18.87 2.62 5.31
N ASP A 97 17.56 2.36 5.18
CA ASP A 97 16.47 3.31 4.86
C ASP A 97 16.25 3.66 3.38
N ASN A 98 16.81 2.87 2.46
CA ASN A 98 16.52 3.02 1.02
C ASN A 98 15.13 2.53 0.63
N CYS A 99 14.45 1.80 1.52
CA CYS A 99 13.09 1.34 1.30
C CYS A 99 12.05 2.38 1.72
N PHE A 100 11.76 3.29 0.79
CA PHE A 100 10.72 4.30 0.93
C PHE A 100 10.01 4.55 -0.41
N CYS A 101 8.80 5.12 -0.35
CA CYS A 101 8.09 5.51 -1.56
C CYS A 101 8.62 6.84 -2.10
N THR A 102 8.98 6.87 -3.38
CA THR A 102 9.38 8.11 -4.06
C THR A 102 8.23 9.11 -4.15
N SER A 103 7.00 8.61 -4.26
CA SER A 103 5.78 9.40 -4.04
C SER A 103 5.61 9.66 -2.54
N LEU A 104 5.55 10.94 -2.16
CA LEU A 104 5.35 11.36 -0.77
C LEU A 104 3.93 11.07 -0.25
N VAL A 105 2.98 10.78 -1.15
CA VAL A 105 1.58 10.51 -0.78
C VAL A 105 1.25 9.02 -0.75
N ASN A 106 2.24 8.15 -0.96
CA ASN A 106 2.03 6.72 -0.91
C ASN A 106 2.90 6.05 0.14
N TYR A 107 2.42 4.93 0.66
CA TYR A 107 3.15 4.07 1.58
C TYR A 107 2.85 2.59 1.29
N GLY A 108 3.46 1.70 2.09
CA GLY A 108 3.37 0.26 1.96
C GLY A 108 4.50 -0.32 1.10
N GLU A 109 4.73 -1.62 1.21
CA GLU A 109 5.81 -2.33 0.51
C GLU A 109 5.80 -2.13 -1.02
N GLN A 110 4.62 -1.88 -1.58
CA GLN A 110 4.39 -1.67 -3.01
C GLN A 110 4.12 -0.22 -3.40
N CYS A 111 4.09 0.72 -2.43
CA CYS A 111 3.76 2.14 -2.66
C CYS A 111 2.41 2.38 -3.34
N THR A 112 1.40 1.56 -3.02
CA THR A 112 0.05 1.65 -3.60
C THR A 112 -0.99 2.12 -2.60
N LEU A 113 -0.67 2.19 -1.31
CA LEU A 113 -1.57 2.72 -0.29
C LEU A 113 -1.39 4.23 -0.23
N GLU A 114 -2.48 4.98 -0.09
CA GLU A 114 -2.45 6.46 -0.03
C GLU A 114 -2.39 6.95 1.42
N CYS A 115 -1.47 7.87 1.69
CA CYS A 115 -1.38 8.58 2.95
C CYS A 115 -2.67 9.40 3.22
N PRO A 116 -3.05 9.63 4.49
CA PRO A 116 -4.24 10.41 4.83
C PRO A 116 -4.25 11.81 4.23
N ASN A 117 -5.43 12.26 3.81
CA ASN A 117 -5.73 13.62 3.34
C ASN A 117 -4.69 14.20 2.36
N PRO A 118 -4.47 13.58 1.19
CA PRO A 118 -3.61 14.17 0.17
C PRO A 118 -4.24 15.46 -0.38
N THR A 119 -3.48 16.56 -0.42
CA THR A 119 -3.92 17.86 -0.93
C THR A 119 -2.91 18.42 -1.92
N TYR A 120 -3.35 19.35 -2.77
CA TYR A 120 -2.50 19.97 -3.77
C TYR A 120 -2.00 21.33 -3.26
N ASP A 121 -0.71 21.46 -2.97
CA ASP A 121 -0.07 22.71 -2.59
C ASP A 121 0.95 23.12 -3.65
N ARG A 122 0.77 24.32 -4.23
CA ARG A 122 1.68 24.93 -5.22
C ARG A 122 2.13 24.00 -6.37
N GLY A 123 1.25 23.13 -6.87
CA GLY A 123 1.62 22.22 -7.96
C GLY A 123 2.07 20.83 -7.50
N LEU A 124 2.19 20.61 -6.19
CA LEU A 124 2.67 19.38 -5.59
C LEU A 124 1.56 18.70 -4.79
N LEU A 125 1.37 17.41 -5.01
CA LEU A 125 0.51 16.59 -4.16
C LEU A 125 1.27 16.26 -2.87
N VAL A 126 0.75 16.72 -1.73
CA VAL A 126 1.35 16.56 -0.40
C VAL A 126 0.42 15.76 0.51
N PRO A 127 0.94 14.84 1.35
CA PRO A 127 0.12 14.07 2.26
C PRO A 127 -0.27 14.91 3.49
N CYS A 128 -1.06 14.33 4.39
CA CYS A 128 -1.27 14.87 5.75
C CYS A 128 -1.80 16.31 5.74
N SER A 129 -2.73 16.60 4.84
CA SER A 129 -3.30 17.95 4.63
C SER A 129 -2.27 19.04 4.31
N GLY A 130 -1.03 18.68 3.97
CA GLY A 130 0.08 19.62 3.81
C GLY A 130 0.70 20.11 5.13
N HIS A 131 0.32 19.52 6.26
CA HIS A 131 0.72 19.90 7.61
C HIS A 131 1.37 18.74 8.37
N GLY A 132 2.19 17.96 7.67
CA GLY A 132 2.91 16.86 8.29
C GLY A 132 3.65 15.99 7.29
N VAL A 133 4.35 15.00 7.85
CA VAL A 133 5.10 14.01 7.08
C VAL A 133 4.45 12.64 7.25
N CYS A 134 4.13 11.99 6.13
CA CYS A 134 3.62 10.63 6.13
C CYS A 134 4.76 9.63 6.34
N ASN A 135 4.57 8.66 7.24
CA ASN A 135 5.52 7.56 7.38
C ASN A 135 5.36 6.56 6.22
N ASN A 136 6.22 6.74 5.21
CA ASN A 136 6.29 5.92 4.01
C ASN A 136 7.61 5.14 3.90
N ARG A 137 8.22 4.79 5.04
CA ARG A 137 9.46 3.99 5.10
C ARG A 137 9.17 2.58 5.58
N LYS A 138 10.03 1.63 5.18
CA LYS A 138 9.87 0.20 5.49
C LYS A 138 9.89 -0.17 6.96
N GLU A 139 10.53 0.63 7.80
CA GLU A 139 10.54 0.42 9.25
C GLU A 139 9.14 0.28 9.84
N ALA A 140 8.15 1.00 9.27
CA ALA A 140 6.78 0.99 9.77
C ALA A 140 5.72 0.71 8.69
N TRP A 141 5.91 1.22 7.46
CA TRP A 141 4.88 1.25 6.41
C TRP A 141 3.49 1.63 6.95
N SER A 142 3.43 2.53 7.94
CA SER A 142 2.19 2.74 8.71
C SER A 142 1.24 3.71 8.03
N GLY A 143 1.75 4.56 7.12
CA GLY A 143 0.98 5.65 6.53
C GLY A 143 0.55 6.72 7.55
N GLN A 144 1.02 6.61 8.80
CA GLN A 144 0.67 7.56 9.84
C GLN A 144 1.34 8.90 9.59
N CYS A 145 0.57 9.97 9.75
CA CYS A 145 1.07 11.33 9.66
C CYS A 145 1.69 11.78 10.98
N THR A 146 2.93 12.26 10.91
CA THR A 146 3.52 13.08 11.97
C THR A 146 3.20 14.53 11.66
N CYS A 147 2.31 15.15 12.44
CA CYS A 147 1.82 16.49 12.17
C CYS A 147 2.82 17.58 12.55
N ASP A 148 2.80 18.65 11.76
CA ASP A 148 3.50 19.89 12.07
C ASP A 148 2.91 20.53 13.33
N ALA A 149 3.73 21.32 14.03
CA ALA A 149 3.29 21.98 15.25
C ALA A 149 2.09 22.90 14.99
N GLY A 150 1.01 22.72 15.75
CA GLY A 150 -0.25 23.44 15.55
C GLY A 150 -1.33 22.66 14.82
N TYR A 151 -1.03 21.43 14.38
CA TYR A 151 -1.97 20.56 13.68
C TYR A 151 -2.07 19.20 14.35
N VAL A 152 -3.27 18.63 14.38
CA VAL A 152 -3.53 17.30 14.96
C VAL A 152 -4.52 16.51 14.11
N GLY A 153 -4.67 15.23 14.46
CA GLY A 153 -5.59 14.29 13.83
C GLY A 153 -4.91 13.35 12.84
N PRO A 154 -5.61 12.30 12.35
CA PRO A 154 -5.01 11.24 11.53
C PRO A 154 -4.36 11.72 10.23
N GLY A 155 -4.81 12.86 9.69
CA GLY A 155 -4.24 13.49 8.50
C GLY A 155 -3.88 14.95 8.72
N CYS A 156 -3.64 15.39 9.96
CA CYS A 156 -3.18 16.75 10.29
C CYS A 156 -4.04 17.90 9.74
N ALA A 157 -5.33 17.66 9.54
CA ALA A 157 -6.26 18.67 9.05
C ALA A 157 -6.71 19.66 10.13
N GLU A 158 -6.61 19.26 11.41
CA GLU A 158 -7.25 20.00 12.49
C GLU A 158 -6.29 21.02 13.09
N VAL A 159 -6.65 22.29 13.00
CA VAL A 159 -5.88 23.41 13.56
C VAL A 159 -6.12 23.51 15.06
N CYS A 160 -5.04 23.55 15.83
CA CYS A 160 -5.10 23.71 17.27
C CYS A 160 -5.68 25.08 17.67
N PRO A 161 -6.57 25.14 18.68
CA PRO A 161 -7.06 26.40 19.21
C PRO A 161 -5.91 27.29 19.73
N GLY A 162 -6.08 28.61 19.62
CA GLY A 162 -5.09 29.57 20.11
C GLY A 162 -3.72 29.49 19.42
N LEU A 163 -3.68 29.01 18.18
CA LEU A 163 -2.45 28.93 17.38
C LEU A 163 -1.89 30.33 17.08
N LEU A 164 -0.69 30.61 17.57
CA LEU A 164 0.09 31.79 17.23
C LEU A 164 1.40 31.33 16.57
N LEU A 165 1.60 31.75 15.31
CA LEU A 165 2.82 31.50 14.56
C LEU A 165 3.74 32.72 14.66
N GLY A 166 4.90 32.57 15.30
CA GLY A 166 5.91 33.61 15.42
C GLY A 166 7.31 33.03 15.56
N SER A 167 8.35 33.78 15.18
CA SER A 167 9.79 33.53 15.44
C SER A 167 10.30 32.08 15.42
N GLY A 168 9.72 31.18 14.62
CA GLY A 168 10.09 29.77 14.55
C GLY A 168 9.45 28.84 15.60
N THR A 169 8.50 29.31 16.41
CA THR A 169 7.75 28.49 17.37
C THR A 169 6.24 28.61 17.13
N ALA A 170 5.55 27.48 17.04
CA ALA A 170 4.09 27.44 17.11
C ALA A 170 3.68 27.42 18.59
N GLN A 171 2.93 28.42 19.03
CA GLN A 171 2.25 28.39 20.32
C GLN A 171 0.83 27.90 20.09
N VAL A 172 0.47 26.78 20.69
CA VAL A 172 -0.90 26.26 20.70
C VAL A 172 -1.54 26.57 22.05
N CYS A 173 -2.86 26.62 22.11
CA CYS A 173 -3.59 26.88 23.35
C CYS A 173 -3.13 28.19 24.01
N THR A 174 -2.79 29.19 23.19
CA THR A 174 -2.24 30.50 23.64
C THR A 174 -0.97 30.35 24.49
N GLY A 175 -0.21 29.26 24.30
CA GLY A 175 1.01 28.97 25.06
C GLY A 175 0.78 28.29 26.42
N HIS A 176 -0.45 27.89 26.74
CA HIS A 176 -0.84 27.39 28.06
C HIS A 176 -1.58 26.04 28.00
N GLY A 177 -1.07 25.12 27.20
CA GLY A 177 -1.60 23.77 27.15
C GLY A 177 -1.08 22.94 25.99
N SER A 178 -1.54 21.69 25.95
CA SER A 178 -1.23 20.74 24.89
C SER A 178 -2.45 20.51 23.99
N CYS A 179 -2.22 20.49 22.69
CA CYS A 179 -3.27 20.27 21.70
C CYS A 179 -3.46 18.77 21.41
N TYR A 180 -4.72 18.33 21.24
CA TYR A 180 -5.05 16.95 20.90
C TYR A 180 -6.33 16.86 20.04
N PRO A 181 -6.54 15.77 19.28
CA PRO A 181 -7.79 15.55 18.54
C PRO A 181 -8.98 15.43 19.51
N ASN A 182 -10.06 16.16 19.27
CA ASN A 182 -11.25 16.14 20.13
C ASN A 182 -12.03 14.84 19.93
N PRO A 183 -12.13 13.94 20.94
CA PRO A 183 -12.82 12.66 20.81
C PRO A 183 -14.35 12.78 20.86
N ASN A 184 -14.89 13.95 21.23
CA ASN A 184 -16.32 14.16 21.41
C ASN A 184 -16.77 15.48 20.75
N PRO A 185 -16.70 15.57 19.41
CA PRO A 185 -17.19 16.75 18.70
C PRO A 185 -18.71 16.80 18.87
N THR A 186 -19.22 17.77 19.64
CA THR A 186 -20.66 18.00 19.69
C THR A 186 -21.13 18.48 18.31
N LEU A 187 -22.34 18.08 17.91
CA LEU A 187 -22.97 18.35 16.60
C LEU A 187 -23.16 19.86 16.26
N ALA A 188 -22.59 20.76 17.05
CA ALA A 188 -22.68 22.21 16.89
C ALA A 188 -21.27 22.82 16.88
N MET A 189 -20.66 22.91 15.69
CA MET A 189 -19.56 23.83 15.33
C MET A 189 -18.42 24.08 16.34
N GLU A 190 -17.96 23.09 17.09
CA GLU A 190 -16.84 23.26 18.01
C GLU A 190 -15.70 22.30 17.61
N THR A 191 -14.51 22.87 17.47
CA THR A 191 -13.30 22.37 16.81
C THR A 191 -13.00 20.87 17.02
N LEU A 192 -12.57 20.20 15.94
CA LEU A 192 -12.09 18.81 15.93
C LEU A 192 -10.71 18.65 16.63
N ALA A 193 -10.12 19.75 17.09
CA ALA A 193 -8.96 19.81 17.97
C ALA A 193 -9.31 20.56 19.27
N ALA A 194 -8.74 20.14 20.39
CA ALA A 194 -9.00 20.71 21.72
C ALA A 194 -7.68 20.92 22.49
N CYS A 195 -7.77 21.76 23.52
CA CYS A 195 -6.65 22.09 24.41
C CYS A 195 -6.80 21.38 25.75
N ALA A 196 -5.76 20.66 26.16
CA ALA A 196 -5.54 20.25 27.54
C ALA A 196 -4.77 21.40 28.21
N CYS A 197 -5.50 22.29 28.87
CA CYS A 197 -4.94 23.49 29.47
C CYS A 197 -4.05 23.16 30.68
N ASP A 198 -2.98 23.93 30.84
CA ASP A 198 -2.12 23.85 32.03
C ASP A 198 -2.90 24.33 33.28
N PRO A 199 -2.52 23.88 34.49
CA PRO A 199 -3.18 24.31 35.72
C PRO A 199 -3.25 25.83 35.85
N GLY A 200 -4.47 26.37 36.03
CA GLY A 200 -4.73 27.80 36.15
C GLY A 200 -5.21 28.49 34.87
N TYR A 201 -5.30 27.75 33.76
CA TYR A 201 -5.82 28.21 32.47
C TYR A 201 -7.08 27.43 32.08
N TRP A 202 -8.00 28.07 31.34
CA TRP A 202 -9.27 27.50 30.89
C TRP A 202 -9.59 27.88 29.45
#